data_AF-A0A2M8KL27-F1
#
_entry.id   AF-A0A2M8KL27-F1
#
_cell.length_a   1.000
_cell.length_b   1.000
_cell.length_c   1.000
_cell.angle_alpha   90.00
_cell.angle_beta   90.00
_cell.angle_gamma   90.00
#
_symmetry.space_group_name_H-M   'P 1'
#
loop_
_entity.id
_entity.type
_entity.pdbx_description
1 polymer ?
#
loop_
_entity_poly.entity_id
_entity_poly.type
_entity_poly.pdbx_seq_one_letter_code
_entity_poly.pdbx_strand_id
1 'polypeptide(L)'
;MFEATTLLERKATSGQPEILAIQVARDDVFAPHLDDPRIQEACGSFGLSVDLLRKLLQVVPDARDYKLTGPTVFSIPDEEGRIEEDVSLWTVDLPGIGLTEVSINLLHPAAVKPYNNTSLHLITKHPPYQEGDFEIIYGRRGLFKLTFPGLVEPIAPAVYGASRARDDVLVRPGTLVFIRAPAANGWADVLKEPCVFGYICNPPWSSQIAKKVLDLK
;
A
#
# COMPACT_ATOMS: atom_id res chain seq x y z
N MET A 1 19.93 -5.15 19.66
CA MET A 1 18.65 -4.42 19.56
C MET A 1 18.76 -3.54 18.31
N PHE A 2 17.94 -3.79 17.30
CA PHE A 2 17.89 -2.97 16.09
C PHE A 2 16.92 -1.82 16.35
N GLU A 3 17.32 -0.59 16.05
CA GLU A 3 16.47 0.59 16.15
C GLU A 3 16.00 0.99 14.76
N ALA A 4 14.70 0.95 14.52
CA ALA A 4 14.15 1.27 13.22
C ALA A 4 14.23 2.78 12.97
N THR A 5 14.65 3.19 11.78
CA THR A 5 14.86 4.62 11.46
C THR A 5 13.57 5.22 10.90
N THR A 6 13.03 6.28 11.53
CA THR A 6 11.88 7.03 10.98
C THR A 6 12.28 7.75 9.70
N LEU A 7 11.48 7.57 8.64
CA LEU A 7 11.59 8.31 7.39
C LEU A 7 10.53 9.42 7.29
N LEU A 8 9.32 9.14 7.78
CA LEU A 8 8.21 10.08 7.92
C LEU A 8 7.31 9.61 9.07
N GLU A 9 6.86 10.55 9.89
CA GLU A 9 5.79 10.31 10.84
C GLU A 9 4.84 11.51 10.80
N ARG A 10 3.57 11.24 10.47
CA ARG A 10 2.50 12.23 10.48
C ARG A 10 1.29 11.63 11.19
N LYS A 11 0.86 12.25 12.28
CA LYS A 11 -0.40 11.92 12.95
C LYS A 11 -1.58 12.49 12.17
N ALA A 12 -2.71 11.78 12.19
CA ALA A 12 -3.92 12.22 11.49
C ALA A 12 -4.37 13.61 11.96
N THR A 13 -4.74 14.46 11.01
CA THR A 13 -5.53 15.67 11.25
C THR A 13 -6.75 15.64 10.32
N SER A 14 -7.74 16.50 10.55
CA SER A 14 -8.97 16.50 9.74
C SER A 14 -8.65 16.60 8.23
N GLY A 15 -8.93 15.53 7.48
CA GLY A 15 -8.72 15.46 6.03
C GLY A 15 -7.31 15.04 5.58
N GLN A 16 -6.46 14.56 6.51
CA GLN A 16 -5.11 14.05 6.21
C GLN A 16 -4.93 12.62 6.75
N PRO A 17 -4.28 11.72 5.99
CA PRO A 17 -4.04 10.37 6.46
C PRO A 17 -2.88 10.34 7.45
N GLU A 18 -2.99 9.50 8.47
CA GLU A 18 -1.86 9.17 9.35
C GLU A 18 -0.87 8.31 8.56
N ILE A 19 0.41 8.70 8.57
CA ILE A 19 1.48 7.98 7.87
C ILE A 19 2.61 7.71 8.84
N LEU A 20 3.06 6.46 8.85
CA LEU A 20 4.27 6.04 9.51
C LEU A 20 5.16 5.30 8.50
N ALA A 21 6.26 5.92 8.09
CA ALA A 21 7.27 5.29 7.23
C ALA A 21 8.55 5.05 8.02
N ILE A 22 8.99 3.79 8.09
CA ILE A 22 10.13 3.35 8.89
C ILE A 22 11.02 2.43 8.05
N GLN A 23 12.33 2.57 8.19
CA GLN A 23 13.29 1.58 7.69
C GLN A 23 13.44 0.43 8.70
N VAL A 24 12.97 -0.76 8.33
CA VAL A 24 12.87 -1.95 9.22
C VAL A 24 13.76 -3.12 8.81
N ALA A 25 14.42 -3.06 7.66
CA ALA A 25 15.45 -4.02 7.26
C ALA A 25 16.68 -3.30 6.70
N ARG A 26 17.88 -3.75 7.06
CA ARG A 26 19.16 -3.32 6.46
C ARG A 26 19.84 -4.43 5.67
N ASP A 27 19.77 -5.66 6.18
CA ASP A 27 20.58 -6.78 5.67
C ASP A 27 19.74 -7.89 5.01
N ASP A 28 18.55 -8.18 5.53
CA ASP A 28 17.63 -9.17 4.93
C ASP A 28 16.22 -8.57 4.75
N VAL A 29 15.87 -8.32 3.50
CA VAL A 29 14.58 -7.74 3.10
C VAL A 29 13.46 -8.79 3.09
N PHE A 30 13.77 -10.08 3.27
CA PHE A 30 12.76 -11.14 3.37
C PHE A 30 12.42 -11.49 4.82
N ALA A 31 13.18 -10.96 5.79
CA ALA A 31 12.95 -11.13 7.23
C ALA A 31 12.98 -9.77 7.96
N PRO A 32 11.95 -8.91 7.78
CA PRO A 32 11.94 -7.57 8.39
C PRO A 32 11.95 -7.63 9.93
N HIS A 33 12.68 -6.70 10.55
CA HIS A 33 12.64 -6.50 12.00
C HIS A 33 11.38 -5.70 12.38
N LEU A 34 10.40 -6.39 12.96
CA LEU A 34 9.10 -5.77 13.30
C LEU A 34 8.90 -5.50 14.81
N ASP A 35 9.97 -5.62 15.60
CA ASP A 35 9.89 -5.53 17.06
C ASP A 35 9.83 -4.08 17.58
N ASP A 36 9.92 -3.08 16.69
CA ASP A 36 9.83 -1.66 17.05
C ASP A 36 8.46 -1.35 17.68
N PRO A 37 8.40 -0.67 18.85
CA PRO A 37 7.14 -0.36 19.52
C PRO A 37 6.14 0.41 18.64
N ARG A 38 6.62 1.23 17.69
CA ARG A 38 5.75 1.98 16.78
C ARG A 38 5.11 1.09 15.72
N ILE A 39 5.79 0.01 15.32
CA ILE A 39 5.21 -1.03 14.46
C ILE A 39 4.11 -1.77 15.22
N GLN A 40 4.33 -2.08 16.49
CA GLN A 40 3.32 -2.71 17.35
C GLN A 40 2.09 -1.81 17.52
N GLU A 41 2.31 -0.51 17.78
CA GLU A 41 1.24 0.49 17.88
C GLU A 41 0.46 0.62 16.57
N ALA A 42 1.16 0.76 15.43
CA ALA A 42 0.52 0.87 14.12
C ALA A 42 -0.31 -0.39 13.78
N CYS A 43 0.25 -1.59 13.98
CA CYS A 43 -0.49 -2.84 13.75
C CYS A 43 -1.73 -2.93 14.66
N GLY A 44 -1.57 -2.62 15.95
CA GLY A 44 -2.66 -2.63 16.92
C GLY A 44 -3.79 -1.69 16.54
N SER A 45 -3.48 -0.53 15.96
CA SER A 45 -4.49 0.43 15.47
C SER A 45 -5.33 -0.08 14.29
N PHE A 46 -4.83 -1.09 13.57
CA PHE A 46 -5.52 -1.77 12.46
C PHE A 46 -6.19 -3.09 12.88
N GLY A 47 -6.09 -3.48 14.15
CA GLY A 47 -6.51 -4.80 14.61
C GLY A 47 -5.60 -5.95 14.14
N LEU A 48 -4.39 -5.65 13.66
CA LEU A 48 -3.40 -6.63 13.23
C LEU A 48 -2.40 -6.93 14.36
N SER A 49 -1.96 -8.19 14.46
CA SER A 49 -0.78 -8.53 15.27
C SER A 49 0.49 -8.40 14.43
N VAL A 50 1.62 -8.11 15.09
CA VAL A 50 2.93 -8.09 14.43
C VAL A 50 3.31 -9.44 13.84
N ASP A 51 2.93 -10.54 14.52
CA ASP A 51 3.17 -11.89 14.01
C ASP A 51 2.38 -12.18 12.74
N LEU A 52 1.14 -11.70 12.66
CA LEU A 52 0.35 -11.77 11.44
C LEU A 52 0.97 -10.91 10.34
N LEU A 53 1.37 -9.67 10.64
CA LEU A 53 2.07 -8.83 9.66
C LEU A 53 3.32 -9.54 9.11
N ARG A 54 4.13 -10.17 9.98
CA ARG A 54 5.32 -10.94 9.56
C ARG A 54 4.97 -12.06 8.60
N LYS A 55 3.89 -12.80 8.87
CA LYS A 55 3.33 -13.86 8.02
C LYS A 55 2.85 -13.32 6.66
N LEU A 56 2.16 -12.19 6.65
CA LEU A 56 1.64 -11.56 5.43
C LEU A 56 2.74 -10.93 4.56
N LEU A 57 3.82 -10.44 5.17
CA LEU A 57 4.99 -9.87 4.49
C LEU A 57 5.96 -10.94 3.95
N GLN A 58 5.61 -12.22 3.93
CA GLN A 58 6.39 -13.23 3.22
C GLN A 58 6.21 -13.09 1.70
N VAL A 59 7.15 -13.62 0.91
CA VAL A 59 7.05 -13.63 -0.57
C VAL A 59 5.82 -14.40 -1.03
N VAL A 60 5.52 -15.49 -0.32
CA VAL A 60 4.23 -16.18 -0.37
C VAL A 60 3.60 -15.98 1.00
N PRO A 61 2.54 -15.18 1.13
CA PRO A 61 1.90 -14.92 2.42
C PRO A 61 1.49 -16.22 3.13
N ASP A 62 1.89 -16.36 4.39
CA ASP A 62 1.54 -17.53 5.21
C ASP A 62 0.44 -17.20 6.22
N ALA A 63 -0.80 -17.13 5.75
CA ALA A 63 -1.98 -16.96 6.60
C ALA A 63 -2.84 -18.24 6.65
N ARG A 64 -2.22 -19.42 6.74
CA ARG A 64 -2.93 -20.72 6.70
C ARG A 64 -3.94 -20.93 7.82
N ASP A 65 -3.74 -20.26 8.96
CA ASP A 65 -4.70 -20.23 10.07
C ASP A 65 -5.99 -19.45 9.70
N TYR A 66 -5.96 -18.73 8.59
CA TYR A 66 -7.05 -17.93 8.02
C TYR A 66 -7.43 -18.46 6.64
N LYS A 67 -8.60 -18.06 6.14
CA LYS A 67 -9.05 -18.43 4.80
C LYS A 67 -8.32 -17.61 3.74
N LEU A 68 -7.09 -18.01 3.42
CA LEU A 68 -6.27 -17.41 2.36
C LEU A 68 -6.63 -18.01 0.99
N THR A 69 -6.90 -17.17 0.01
CA THR A 69 -7.20 -17.54 -1.39
C THR A 69 -6.21 -16.86 -2.33
N GLY A 70 -5.70 -17.56 -3.35
CA GLY A 70 -4.74 -17.04 -4.32
C GLY A 70 -3.47 -17.92 -4.46
N PRO A 71 -2.45 -17.47 -5.21
CA PRO A 71 -2.42 -16.18 -5.90
C PRO A 71 -3.29 -16.17 -7.15
N THR A 72 -4.02 -15.07 -7.35
CA THR A 72 -4.47 -14.65 -8.68
C THR A 72 -3.38 -13.77 -9.28
N VAL A 73 -2.89 -14.12 -10.46
CA VAL A 73 -1.82 -13.38 -11.15
C VAL A 73 -2.41 -12.65 -12.35
N PHE A 74 -2.16 -11.34 -12.44
CA PHE A 74 -2.62 -10.50 -13.55
C PHE A 74 -1.71 -9.28 -13.73
N SER A 75 -1.81 -8.64 -14.88
CA SER A 75 -1.06 -7.41 -15.21
C SER A 75 -2.01 -6.25 -15.40
N ILE A 76 -1.58 -5.06 -15.01
CA ILE A 76 -2.30 -3.80 -15.15
C ILE A 76 -1.62 -2.99 -16.27
N PRO A 77 -2.29 -2.77 -17.41
CA PRO A 77 -1.78 -1.91 -18.47
C PRO A 77 -2.09 -0.43 -18.21
N ASP A 78 -1.26 0.46 -18.74
CA ASP A 78 -1.55 1.90 -18.86
C ASP A 78 -2.59 2.19 -19.95
N GLU A 79 -2.92 3.48 -20.11
CA GLU A 79 -3.80 3.99 -21.17
C GLU A 79 -3.29 3.69 -22.60
N GLU A 80 -2.00 3.40 -22.77
CA GLU A 80 -1.36 3.05 -24.04
C GLU A 80 -1.21 1.53 -24.23
N GLY A 81 -1.70 0.71 -23.28
CA GLY A 81 -1.61 -0.75 -23.31
C GLY A 81 -0.27 -1.34 -22.86
N ARG A 82 0.66 -0.52 -22.36
CA ARG A 82 1.95 -0.97 -21.79
C ARG A 82 1.73 -1.46 -20.37
N ILE A 83 2.38 -2.56 -19.99
CA ILE A 83 2.26 -3.08 -18.63
C ILE A 83 2.95 -2.13 -17.65
N GLU A 84 2.18 -1.62 -16.68
CA GLU A 84 2.65 -0.77 -15.59
C GLU A 84 2.95 -1.58 -14.34
N GLU A 85 2.12 -2.59 -14.06
CA GLU A 85 2.21 -3.37 -12.83
C GLU A 85 1.88 -4.83 -13.10
N ASP A 86 2.73 -5.74 -12.63
CA ASP A 86 2.39 -7.17 -12.51
C ASP A 86 2.06 -7.48 -11.05
N VAL A 87 0.89 -8.09 -10.83
CA VAL A 87 0.31 -8.32 -9.51
C VAL A 87 0.18 -9.82 -9.24
N SER A 88 0.73 -10.27 -8.12
CA SER A 88 0.40 -11.57 -7.51
C SER A 88 -0.45 -11.32 -6.27
N LEU A 89 -1.74 -11.63 -6.34
CA LEU A 89 -2.75 -11.24 -5.35
C LEU A 89 -3.28 -12.42 -4.55
N TRP A 90 -3.33 -12.27 -3.24
CA TRP A 90 -4.10 -13.10 -2.33
C TRP A 90 -5.18 -12.29 -1.63
N THR A 91 -6.24 -12.97 -1.22
CA THR A 91 -7.24 -12.43 -0.30
C THR A 91 -7.32 -13.30 0.94
N VAL A 92 -7.45 -12.66 2.10
CA VAL A 92 -7.54 -13.33 3.40
C VAL A 92 -8.68 -12.71 4.20
N ASP A 93 -9.52 -13.54 4.80
CA ASP A 93 -10.56 -13.08 5.73
C ASP A 93 -9.99 -13.03 7.16
N LEU A 94 -9.82 -11.81 7.69
CA LEU A 94 -9.21 -11.56 8.98
C LEU A 94 -10.28 -11.21 10.03
N PRO A 95 -10.38 -11.97 11.14
CA PRO A 95 -11.33 -11.68 12.21
C PRO A 95 -11.17 -10.26 12.76
N GLY A 96 -12.27 -9.49 12.82
CA GLY A 96 -12.27 -8.12 13.31
C GLY A 96 -11.84 -7.05 12.31
N ILE A 97 -11.35 -7.44 11.14
CA ILE A 97 -10.93 -6.54 10.04
C ILE A 97 -11.79 -6.78 8.79
N GLY A 98 -12.09 -8.06 8.49
CA GLY A 98 -12.82 -8.49 7.30
C GLY A 98 -11.89 -8.95 6.18
N LEU A 99 -12.39 -8.89 4.94
CA LEU A 99 -11.64 -9.31 3.77
C LEU A 99 -10.46 -8.34 3.54
N THR A 100 -9.25 -8.87 3.46
CA THR A 100 -8.01 -8.09 3.29
C THR A 100 -7.28 -8.59 2.06
N GLU A 101 -6.78 -7.67 1.25
CA GLU A 101 -5.93 -7.95 0.11
C GLU A 101 -4.47 -7.96 0.54
N VAL A 102 -3.72 -8.94 0.01
CA VAL A 102 -2.29 -9.07 0.20
C VAL A 102 -1.69 -9.33 -1.17
N SER A 103 -0.80 -8.48 -1.66
CA SER A 103 -0.20 -8.65 -2.97
C SER A 103 1.30 -8.41 -2.98
N ILE A 104 1.96 -9.03 -3.96
CA ILE A 104 3.32 -8.72 -4.37
C ILE A 104 3.23 -8.10 -5.75
N ASN A 105 3.74 -6.88 -5.87
CA ASN A 105 3.61 -6.06 -7.05
C ASN A 105 4.99 -5.77 -7.64
N LEU A 106 5.10 -5.87 -8.96
CA LEU A 106 6.24 -5.43 -9.75
C LEU A 106 5.80 -4.22 -10.57
N LEU A 107 6.28 -3.02 -10.22
CA LEU A 107 6.03 -1.81 -11.00
C LEU A 107 7.13 -1.60 -12.03
N HIS A 108 6.73 -1.32 -13.26
CA HIS A 108 7.63 -1.03 -14.38
C HIS A 108 7.81 0.49 -14.54
N PRO A 109 9.00 0.97 -15.00
CA PRO A 109 9.25 2.40 -15.20
C PRO A 109 8.29 3.11 -16.17
N ALA A 110 7.61 2.36 -17.04
CA ALA A 110 6.60 2.90 -17.96
C ALA A 110 5.33 3.40 -17.22
N ALA A 111 5.16 3.10 -15.93
CA ALA A 111 4.04 3.52 -15.09
C ALA A 111 4.06 5.01 -14.72
N VAL A 112 5.18 5.72 -14.92
CA VAL A 112 5.32 7.09 -14.43
C VAL A 112 5.00 8.10 -15.53
N LYS A 113 3.77 8.60 -15.57
CA LYS A 113 3.54 9.98 -16.02
C LYS A 113 3.27 10.87 -14.80
N PRO A 114 3.82 12.09 -14.73
CA PRO A 114 3.34 13.06 -13.77
C PRO A 114 1.84 13.24 -14.01
N TYR A 115 1.04 13.05 -12.96
CA TYR A 115 -0.43 13.17 -12.99
C TYR A 115 -1.19 12.03 -13.69
N ASN A 116 -0.56 10.88 -14.03
CA ASN A 116 -1.34 9.72 -14.49
C ASN A 116 -2.10 9.07 -13.34
N ASN A 117 -3.37 8.77 -13.59
CA ASN A 117 -4.33 8.21 -12.64
C ASN A 117 -4.02 6.75 -12.22
N THR A 118 -2.95 6.14 -12.73
CA THR A 118 -2.68 4.71 -12.57
C THR A 118 -2.12 4.34 -11.21
N SER A 119 -1.47 5.28 -10.51
CA SER A 119 -1.08 5.10 -9.11
C SER A 119 -1.88 5.97 -8.14
N LEU A 120 -2.91 6.69 -8.59
CA LEU A 120 -3.72 7.54 -7.73
C LEU A 120 -4.74 6.68 -6.97
N HIS A 121 -4.30 6.09 -5.85
CA HIS A 121 -5.13 5.19 -5.05
C HIS A 121 -5.81 5.99 -3.93
N LEU A 122 -7.11 6.23 -4.08
CA LEU A 122 -7.96 6.58 -2.93
C LEU A 122 -8.05 5.34 -2.03
N ILE A 123 -7.35 5.34 -0.88
CA ILE A 123 -7.49 4.31 0.17
C ILE A 123 -8.96 4.18 0.57
N THR A 124 -9.66 5.31 0.63
CA THR A 124 -11.08 5.40 0.93
C THR A 124 -11.81 6.06 -0.23
N LYS A 125 -12.54 5.28 -1.04
CA LYS A 125 -13.15 5.76 -2.29
C LYS A 125 -14.29 6.76 -2.11
N HIS A 126 -15.02 6.70 -0.99
CA HIS A 126 -16.24 7.48 -0.80
C HIS A 126 -16.45 7.89 0.66
N PRO A 127 -16.83 9.16 0.91
CA PRO A 127 -17.50 9.52 2.14
C PRO A 127 -18.79 8.70 2.34
N PRO A 128 -19.11 8.30 3.58
CA PRO A 128 -18.32 8.51 4.78
C PRO A 128 -17.08 7.59 4.77
N TYR A 129 -15.92 8.18 5.04
CA TYR A 129 -14.69 7.43 5.20
C TYR A 129 -14.88 6.42 6.34
N GLN A 130 -14.56 5.15 6.09
CA GLN A 130 -14.74 4.12 7.10
C GLN A 130 -13.55 4.15 8.05
N GLU A 131 -13.84 4.24 9.34
CA GLU A 131 -12.84 4.04 10.37
C GLU A 131 -12.38 2.57 10.31
N GLY A 132 -11.08 2.36 10.15
CA GLY A 132 -10.49 1.02 10.08
C GLY A 132 -9.81 0.70 8.74
N ASP A 133 -10.08 1.45 7.68
CA ASP A 133 -9.42 1.27 6.39
C ASP A 133 -7.91 1.59 6.49
N PHE A 134 -7.09 0.76 5.88
CA PHE A 134 -5.63 0.91 5.93
C PHE A 134 -4.93 0.35 4.69
N GLU A 135 -3.70 0.84 4.50
CA GLU A 135 -2.73 0.26 3.60
C GLU A 135 -1.38 0.07 4.30
N ILE A 136 -0.67 -0.97 3.91
CA ILE A 136 0.70 -1.25 4.33
C ILE A 136 1.51 -1.55 3.09
N ILE A 137 2.61 -0.82 2.90
CA ILE A 137 3.54 -1.01 1.79
C ILE A 137 4.89 -1.42 2.34
N TYR A 138 5.50 -2.45 1.75
CA TYR A 138 6.82 -2.92 2.11
C TYR A 138 7.74 -3.02 0.89
N GLY A 139 8.74 -2.15 0.81
CA GLY A 139 9.71 -2.15 -0.28
C GLY A 139 10.60 -3.39 -0.26
N ARG A 140 10.68 -4.11 -1.38
CA ARG A 140 11.51 -5.34 -1.52
C ARG A 140 12.69 -5.19 -2.46
N ARG A 141 12.48 -4.51 -3.60
CA ARG A 141 13.52 -4.31 -4.62
C ARG A 141 13.32 -2.99 -5.31
N GLY A 142 14.41 -2.38 -5.75
CA GLY A 142 14.37 -1.12 -6.49
C GLY A 142 13.97 0.05 -5.59
N LEU A 143 13.70 1.19 -6.23
CA LEU A 143 13.46 2.45 -5.55
C LEU A 143 12.26 3.12 -6.21
N PHE A 144 11.28 3.50 -5.40
CA PHE A 144 10.15 4.30 -5.86
C PHE A 144 9.81 5.36 -4.82
N LYS A 145 9.18 6.44 -5.27
CA LYS A 145 8.74 7.52 -4.40
C LYS A 145 7.22 7.42 -4.24
N LEU A 146 6.77 7.22 -3.00
CA LEU A 146 5.37 7.40 -2.65
C LEU A 146 5.12 8.88 -2.37
N THR A 147 4.12 9.45 -3.02
CA THR A 147 3.70 10.82 -2.78
C THR A 147 2.32 10.83 -2.15
N PHE A 148 2.18 11.57 -1.06
CA PHE A 148 0.92 11.74 -0.33
C PHE A 148 0.53 13.22 -0.33
N PRO A 149 -0.62 13.61 -0.89
CA PRO A 149 -1.09 14.97 -0.85
C PRO A 149 -1.51 15.32 0.58
N GLY A 150 -1.28 16.56 0.94
CA GLY A 150 -1.49 17.09 2.28
C GLY A 150 -2.94 17.49 2.55
N LEU A 151 -3.82 17.57 1.54
CA LEU A 151 -5.27 17.70 1.71
C LEU A 151 -5.89 17.14 0.43
N VAL A 152 -6.90 16.28 0.58
CA VAL A 152 -7.69 15.76 -0.53
C VAL A 152 -9.05 16.46 -0.48
N GLU A 153 -9.24 17.45 -1.34
CA GLU A 153 -10.52 18.17 -1.42
C GLU A 153 -11.34 17.63 -2.61
N PRO A 154 -12.64 17.37 -2.43
CA PRO A 154 -13.52 17.08 -3.55
C PRO A 154 -13.64 18.35 -4.41
N ILE A 155 -13.11 18.29 -5.64
CA ILE A 155 -13.24 19.39 -6.61
C ILE A 155 -14.53 19.21 -7.43
N ALA A 156 -14.94 17.97 -7.68
CA ALA A 156 -16.22 17.62 -8.29
C ALA A 156 -16.68 16.23 -7.78
N PRO A 157 -17.95 15.83 -7.98
CA PRO A 157 -18.37 14.46 -7.70
C PRO A 157 -17.46 13.47 -8.44
N ALA A 158 -16.82 12.57 -7.67
CA ALA A 158 -15.82 11.60 -8.14
C ALA A 158 -14.45 12.14 -8.61
N VAL A 159 -14.19 13.45 -8.51
CA VAL A 159 -12.86 14.04 -8.80
C VAL A 159 -12.32 14.70 -7.54
N TYR A 160 -11.24 14.13 -7.02
CA TYR A 160 -10.54 14.63 -5.85
C TYR A 160 -9.25 15.32 -6.27
N GLY A 161 -9.05 16.55 -5.82
CA GLY A 161 -7.83 17.31 -6.07
C GLY A 161 -6.85 17.20 -4.92
N ALA A 162 -5.59 16.92 -5.26
CA ALA A 162 -4.48 17.05 -4.33
C ALA A 162 -4.18 18.54 -4.06
N SER A 163 -4.06 18.94 -2.79
CA SER A 163 -3.52 20.24 -2.42
C SER A 163 -2.02 20.37 -2.72
N ARG A 164 -1.47 21.58 -2.61
CA ARG A 164 -0.04 21.87 -2.88
C ARG A 164 0.93 21.32 -1.83
N ALA A 165 0.46 21.03 -0.61
CA ALA A 165 1.29 20.36 0.38
C ALA A 165 1.39 18.87 -0.01
N ARG A 166 2.59 18.29 0.00
CA ARG A 166 2.79 16.86 -0.26
C ARG A 166 3.91 16.32 0.60
N ASP A 167 3.73 15.10 1.08
CA ASP A 167 4.79 14.33 1.70
C ASP A 167 5.30 13.32 0.67
N ASP A 168 6.59 13.37 0.39
CA ASP A 168 7.26 12.43 -0.50
C ASP A 168 8.06 11.45 0.38
N VAL A 169 7.72 10.17 0.34
CA VAL A 169 8.47 9.08 0.99
C VAL A 169 9.22 8.30 -0.06
N LEU A 170 10.55 8.29 0.05
CA LEU A 170 11.39 7.43 -0.77
C LEU A 170 11.38 6.00 -0.22
N VAL A 171 10.69 5.09 -0.90
CA VAL A 171 10.58 3.69 -0.54
C VAL A 171 11.69 2.90 -1.20
N ARG A 172 12.60 2.42 -0.36
CA ARG A 172 13.72 1.53 -0.72
C ARG A 172 13.48 0.14 -0.12
N PRO A 173 14.31 -0.88 -0.47
CA PRO A 173 14.19 -2.19 0.15
C PRO A 173 14.28 -2.08 1.68
N GLY A 174 13.36 -2.74 2.38
CA GLY A 174 13.26 -2.68 3.84
C GLY A 174 12.52 -1.47 4.41
N THR A 175 11.99 -0.56 3.57
CA THR A 175 11.07 0.49 4.03
C THR A 175 9.67 -0.10 4.21
N LEU A 176 9.11 0.07 5.41
CA LEU A 176 7.73 -0.26 5.75
C LEU A 176 6.94 1.03 5.94
N VAL A 177 5.80 1.14 5.27
CA VAL A 177 4.93 2.31 5.32
C VAL A 177 3.54 1.86 5.76
N PHE A 178 3.06 2.41 6.85
CA PHE A 178 1.68 2.27 7.31
C PHE A 178 0.91 3.53 6.95
N ILE A 179 -0.31 3.35 6.43
CA ILE A 179 -1.18 4.43 6.04
C ILE A 179 -2.57 4.14 6.59
N ARG A 180 -3.09 5.05 7.42
CA ARG A 180 -4.45 4.94 7.98
C ARG A 180 -5.39 5.90 7.27
N ALA A 181 -6.60 5.43 6.97
CA ALA A 181 -7.72 6.29 6.60
C ALA A 181 -8.03 7.36 7.68
N PRO A 182 -8.71 8.47 7.34
CA PRO A 182 -9.33 8.77 6.05
C PRO A 182 -8.38 9.45 5.05
N ALA A 183 -8.55 9.13 3.76
CA ALA A 183 -8.02 9.91 2.63
C ALA A 183 -6.51 9.93 2.41
N ALA A 184 -5.88 8.77 2.16
CA ALA A 184 -4.66 8.81 1.34
C ALA A 184 -5.02 8.65 -0.13
N ASN A 185 -4.54 9.61 -0.92
CA ASN A 185 -4.24 9.43 -2.32
C ASN A 185 -2.74 9.21 -2.40
N GLY A 186 -2.27 7.99 -2.55
CA GLY A 186 -0.86 7.79 -2.88
C GLY A 186 -0.63 8.02 -4.37
N TRP A 187 0.60 8.26 -4.82
CA TRP A 187 1.05 7.72 -6.09
C TRP A 187 2.52 7.30 -5.99
N ALA A 188 2.87 6.26 -6.75
CA ALA A 188 4.21 5.73 -6.82
C ALA A 188 4.90 6.25 -8.09
N ASP A 189 6.09 6.81 -7.94
CA ASP A 189 6.98 7.20 -9.03
C ASP A 189 8.20 6.28 -9.04
N VAL A 190 8.27 5.39 -10.04
CA VAL A 190 9.40 4.48 -10.29
C VAL A 190 10.50 5.24 -11.01
N LEU A 191 11.61 5.48 -10.31
CA LEU A 191 12.60 6.46 -10.76
C LEU A 191 13.38 6.02 -12.01
N LYS A 192 13.80 4.74 -12.09
CA LYS A 192 14.66 4.24 -13.18
C LYS A 192 14.53 2.74 -13.48
N GLU A 193 14.40 1.91 -12.45
CA GLU A 193 14.41 0.45 -12.57
C GLU A 193 13.11 -0.14 -12.02
N PRO A 194 12.62 -1.28 -12.54
CA PRO A 194 11.44 -1.93 -12.00
C PRO A 194 11.58 -2.24 -10.50
N CYS A 195 10.59 -1.84 -9.72
CA CYS A 195 10.59 -2.04 -8.27
C CYS A 195 9.60 -3.13 -7.85
N VAL A 196 9.89 -3.78 -6.73
CA VAL A 196 9.03 -4.81 -6.14
C VAL A 196 8.65 -4.39 -4.74
N PHE A 197 7.37 -4.50 -4.40
CA PHE A 197 6.88 -4.24 -3.05
C PHE A 197 5.79 -5.22 -2.66
N GLY A 198 5.67 -5.47 -1.35
CA GLY A 198 4.48 -6.09 -0.77
C GLY A 198 3.45 -5.02 -0.43
N TYR A 199 2.19 -5.35 -0.61
CA TYR A 199 1.06 -4.47 -0.33
C TYR A 199 0.00 -5.23 0.45
N ILE A 200 -0.54 -4.62 1.50
CA ILE A 200 -1.63 -5.17 2.30
C ILE A 200 -2.66 -4.05 2.44
N CYS A 201 -3.92 -4.30 2.08
CA CYS A 201 -4.96 -3.30 2.24
C CYS A 201 -6.31 -3.89 2.65
N ASN A 202 -7.04 -3.07 3.39
CA ASN A 202 -8.44 -3.29 3.73
C ASN A 202 -9.20 -1.96 3.58
N PRO A 203 -10.33 -1.95 2.85
CA PRO A 203 -10.95 -3.06 2.12
C PRO A 203 -10.15 -3.48 0.87
N PRO A 204 -10.38 -4.68 0.30
CA PRO A 204 -9.65 -5.16 -0.88
C PRO A 204 -9.95 -4.33 -2.12
N TRP A 205 -8.89 -3.90 -2.80
CA TRP A 205 -8.98 -3.06 -3.99
C TRP A 205 -9.35 -3.84 -5.26
N SER A 206 -8.80 -5.05 -5.38
CA SER A 206 -8.95 -5.98 -6.51
C SER A 206 -10.38 -6.34 -6.88
N SER A 207 -11.34 -6.24 -5.94
CA SER A 207 -12.76 -6.50 -6.22
C SER A 207 -13.33 -5.63 -7.36
N GLN A 208 -12.71 -4.49 -7.68
CA GLN A 208 -13.12 -3.60 -8.78
C GLN A 208 -12.14 -3.57 -9.97
N ILE A 209 -10.84 -3.80 -9.77
CA ILE A 209 -9.87 -3.86 -10.88
C ILE A 209 -9.91 -5.23 -11.54
N ALA A 210 -10.01 -6.32 -10.78
CA ALA A 210 -10.33 -7.61 -11.37
C ALA A 210 -11.64 -7.52 -12.16
N LYS A 211 -12.65 -6.78 -11.68
CA LYS A 211 -13.88 -6.55 -12.45
C LYS A 211 -13.62 -5.77 -13.75
N LYS A 212 -12.94 -4.63 -13.71
CA LYS A 212 -12.59 -3.88 -14.94
C LYS A 212 -11.68 -4.64 -15.91
N VAL A 213 -10.72 -5.43 -15.43
CA VAL A 213 -9.75 -6.19 -16.24
C VAL A 213 -10.35 -7.49 -16.77
N LEU A 214 -11.22 -8.15 -15.99
CA LEU A 214 -11.91 -9.38 -16.41
C LEU A 214 -13.14 -9.10 -17.27
N ASP A 215 -13.80 -7.94 -17.11
CA ASP A 215 -14.91 -7.50 -18.00
C ASP A 215 -14.40 -6.99 -19.37
N LEU A 216 -13.09 -6.83 -19.54
CA LEU A 216 -12.43 -6.49 -20.82
C LEU A 216 -12.05 -7.73 -21.65
N LYS A 217 -12.50 -8.93 -21.27
CA LYS A 217 -12.40 -10.18 -22.06
C LYS A 217 -13.74 -10.60 -22.61
#